data_AF-A0A381S3C4-F1
#
_entry.id   AF-A0A381S3C4-F1
#
_cell.length_a   1.000
_cell.length_b   1.000
_cell.length_c   1.000
_cell.angle_alpha   90.00
_cell.angle_beta   90.00
_cell.angle_gamma   90.00
#
_symmetry.space_group_name_H-M   'P 1'
#
loop_
_entity.id
_entity.type
_entity.pdbx_description
1 polymer ?
#
loop_
_entity_poly.entity_id
_entity_poly.type
_entity_poly.pdbx_seq_one_letter_code
_entity_poly.pdbx_strand_id
1 'polypeptide(L)'
;MGLTLSEKVQIEALSTSLFFMIITAFLLIADLDRPDRFLYVLLRPNWTSWLVRGAYIITAFSGTVALLIIGYWIGWDLSWIKIPGFFLAFLSAVYTAFLFNQAKARDHWQSPLLWMHMLIHSLMAGTVIILILGSSEVQQLIGLLIGLISLNLILLMIDILVPHRSIDNRKTIFMMKRGYFFLWSTAGILIGNLLPLLMIVGDYGTPITILAGLFVLLGIFLTEYVRVYAPQIVSLS
;
A
#
# COMPACT_ATOMS: atom_id res chain seq x y z
N MET A 1 -4.00 -21.58 -16.41
CA MET A 1 -2.53 -21.51 -16.57
C MET A 1 -2.03 -20.63 -15.43
N GLY A 2 -1.57 -21.24 -14.34
CA GLY A 2 -1.04 -20.49 -13.19
C GLY A 2 0.28 -19.83 -13.59
N LEU A 3 0.54 -18.62 -13.13
CA LEU A 3 1.83 -17.96 -13.28
C LEU A 3 2.91 -18.85 -12.64
N THR A 4 3.70 -19.54 -13.46
CA THR A 4 4.87 -20.29 -12.99
C THR A 4 6.04 -19.32 -12.90
N LEU A 5 6.16 -18.64 -11.75
CA LEU A 5 7.31 -17.79 -11.45
C LEU A 5 8.55 -18.65 -11.20
N SER A 6 9.69 -18.27 -11.75
CA SER A 6 10.97 -18.87 -11.38
C SER A 6 11.16 -18.80 -9.86
N GLU A 7 11.74 -19.85 -9.26
CA GLU A 7 12.05 -19.88 -7.83
C GLU A 7 12.90 -18.67 -7.41
N LYS A 8 13.79 -18.23 -8.30
CA LYS A 8 14.61 -17.04 -8.10
C LYS A 8 13.75 -15.79 -7.88
N VAL A 9 12.79 -15.53 -8.76
CA VAL A 9 11.89 -14.37 -8.68
C VAL A 9 11.02 -14.45 -7.42
N GLN A 10 10.56 -15.65 -7.05
CA GLN A 10 9.79 -15.84 -5.81
C GLN A 10 10.59 -15.44 -4.57
N ILE A 11 11.85 -15.88 -4.47
CA ILE A 11 12.72 -15.56 -3.32
C ILE A 11 13.13 -14.10 -3.30
N GLU A 12 13.40 -13.48 -4.45
CA GLU A 12 13.67 -12.04 -4.54
C GLU A 12 12.47 -11.21 -4.12
N ALA A 13 11.25 -11.60 -4.51
CA ALA A 13 10.01 -10.93 -4.09
C ALA A 13 9.76 -11.09 -2.59
N LEU A 14 9.95 -12.29 -2.03
CA LEU A 14 9.84 -12.53 -0.58
C LEU A 14 10.88 -11.72 0.20
N SER A 15 12.11 -11.67 -0.28
CA SER A 15 13.20 -10.90 0.35
C SER A 15 12.90 -9.40 0.32
N THR A 16 12.38 -8.90 -0.79
CA THR A 16 11.95 -7.50 -0.92
C THR A 16 10.82 -7.18 0.05
N SER A 17 9.83 -8.06 0.17
CA SER A 17 8.76 -7.93 1.17
C SER A 17 9.32 -7.83 2.58
N LEU A 18 10.20 -8.78 2.98
CA LEU A 18 10.80 -8.78 4.32
C LEU A 18 11.61 -7.51 4.59
N PHE A 19 12.35 -7.01 3.60
CA PHE A 19 13.09 -5.76 3.70
C PHE A 19 12.16 -4.57 4.00
N PHE A 20 11.06 -4.41 3.25
CA PHE A 20 10.09 -3.34 3.51
C PHE A 20 9.33 -3.53 4.83
N MET A 21 9.10 -4.77 5.26
CA MET A 21 8.50 -5.06 6.57
C MET A 21 9.42 -4.63 7.72
N ILE A 22 10.75 -4.86 7.60
CA ILE A 22 11.73 -4.39 8.58
C ILE A 22 11.76 -2.86 8.64
N ILE A 23 11.78 -2.19 7.49
CA ILE A 23 11.69 -0.72 7.42
C ILE A 23 10.40 -0.24 8.09
N THR A 24 9.26 -0.88 7.79
CA THR A 24 7.96 -0.54 8.38
C THR A 24 7.98 -0.68 9.90
N ALA A 25 8.52 -1.78 10.43
CA ALA A 25 8.65 -1.98 11.87
C ALA A 25 9.54 -0.91 12.52
N PHE A 26 10.66 -0.55 11.88
CA PHE A 26 11.54 0.52 12.37
C PHE A 26 10.84 1.88 12.40
N LEU A 27 10.15 2.26 11.31
CA LEU A 27 9.41 3.51 11.23
C LEU A 27 8.30 3.57 12.30
N LEU A 28 7.57 2.47 12.51
CA LEU A 28 6.54 2.40 13.53
C LEU A 28 7.09 2.57 14.95
N ILE A 29 8.25 1.99 15.25
CA ILE A 29 8.90 2.16 16.56
C ILE A 29 9.42 3.59 16.73
N ALA A 30 10.01 4.16 15.69
CA ALA A 30 10.56 5.52 15.70
C ALA A 30 9.48 6.61 15.86
N ASP A 31 8.25 6.35 15.39
CA ASP A 31 7.11 7.25 15.50
C ASP A 31 6.43 7.22 16.87
N LEU A 32 6.79 6.28 17.76
CA LEU A 32 6.23 6.23 19.11
C LEU A 32 6.81 7.35 20.00
N ASP A 33 5.94 8.00 20.79
CA ASP A 33 6.35 8.93 21.83
C ASP A 33 7.31 8.31 22.87
N ARG A 34 7.17 6.99 23.09
CA ARG A 34 7.97 6.19 24.04
C ARG A 34 8.45 4.90 23.38
N PRO A 35 9.50 4.96 22.55
CA PRO A 35 10.02 3.79 21.83
C PRO A 35 10.58 2.72 22.78
N ASP A 36 11.04 3.12 23.98
CA ASP A 36 11.49 2.22 25.06
C ASP A 36 10.42 1.23 25.50
N ARG A 37 9.13 1.56 25.30
CA ARG A 37 7.99 0.73 25.71
C ARG A 37 7.33 -0.03 24.57
N PHE A 38 7.93 -0.07 23.37
CA PHE A 38 7.31 -0.71 22.21
C PHE A 38 6.90 -2.17 22.50
N LEU A 39 7.71 -2.90 23.28
CA LEU A 39 7.43 -4.29 23.66
C LEU A 39 6.09 -4.43 24.39
N TYR A 40 5.59 -3.40 25.06
CA TYR A 40 4.30 -3.46 25.75
C TYR A 40 3.12 -3.56 24.79
N VAL A 41 3.27 -3.09 23.54
CA VAL A 41 2.26 -3.30 22.49
C VAL A 41 2.02 -4.80 22.27
N LEU A 42 3.08 -5.62 22.39
CA LEU A 42 3.03 -7.08 22.21
C LEU A 42 2.82 -7.84 23.52
N LEU A 43 3.35 -7.35 24.63
CA LEU A 43 3.31 -8.05 25.92
C LEU A 43 2.07 -7.71 26.78
N ARG A 44 1.44 -6.54 26.54
CA ARG A 44 0.26 -6.07 27.28
C ARG A 44 -0.78 -5.48 26.32
N PRO A 45 -1.38 -6.30 25.44
CA PRO A 45 -2.20 -5.82 24.33
C PRO A 45 -3.55 -5.26 24.78
N ASN A 46 -3.93 -4.11 24.23
CA ASN A 46 -5.32 -3.65 24.22
C ASN A 46 -5.98 -4.04 22.88
N TRP A 47 -6.75 -5.13 22.88
CA TRP A 47 -7.38 -5.71 21.68
C TRP A 47 -8.43 -4.84 21.00
N THR A 48 -8.86 -3.73 21.62
CA THR A 48 -9.76 -2.75 20.99
C THR A 48 -9.02 -1.79 20.05
N SER A 49 -7.71 -1.66 20.20
CA SER A 49 -6.87 -0.78 19.38
C SER A 49 -6.46 -1.47 18.07
N TRP A 50 -6.67 -0.79 16.94
CA TRP A 50 -6.17 -1.25 15.66
C TRP A 50 -4.64 -1.13 15.54
N LEU A 51 -3.99 -0.29 16.34
CA LEU A 51 -2.53 -0.23 16.42
C LEU A 51 -1.97 -1.56 16.94
N VAL A 52 -2.54 -2.08 18.03
CA VAL A 52 -2.13 -3.37 18.60
C VAL A 52 -2.39 -4.50 17.60
N ARG A 53 -3.60 -4.56 17.01
CA ARG A 53 -3.93 -5.57 15.99
C ARG A 53 -2.98 -5.52 14.79
N GLY A 54 -2.65 -4.32 14.31
CA GLY A 54 -1.69 -4.09 13.24
C GLY A 54 -0.30 -4.63 13.57
N ALA A 55 0.21 -4.38 14.78
CA ALA A 55 1.49 -4.90 15.23
C ALA A 55 1.56 -6.44 15.17
N TYR A 56 0.49 -7.14 15.61
CA TYR A 56 0.42 -8.60 15.49
C TYR A 56 0.32 -9.07 14.04
N ILE A 57 -0.48 -8.42 13.20
CA ILE A 57 -0.62 -8.76 11.77
C ILE A 57 0.73 -8.63 11.05
N ILE A 58 1.42 -7.49 11.21
CA ILE A 58 2.74 -7.23 10.60
C ILE A 58 3.76 -8.25 11.11
N THR A 59 3.80 -8.51 12.41
CA THR A 59 4.74 -9.48 13.00
C THR A 59 4.50 -10.89 12.47
N ALA A 60 3.24 -11.33 12.44
CA ALA A 60 2.87 -12.64 11.92
C ALA A 60 3.19 -12.77 10.43
N PHE A 61 2.86 -11.76 9.61
CA PHE A 61 3.18 -11.75 8.19
C PHE A 61 4.70 -11.80 7.94
N SER A 62 5.47 -10.96 8.66
CA SER A 62 6.93 -10.94 8.56
C SER A 62 7.54 -12.28 8.97
N GLY A 63 7.03 -12.90 10.04
CA GLY A 63 7.42 -14.23 10.47
C GLY A 63 7.12 -15.31 9.43
N THR A 64 5.95 -15.27 8.79
CA THR A 64 5.61 -16.16 7.68
C THR A 64 6.57 -16.01 6.50
N VAL A 65 6.87 -14.78 6.08
CA VAL A 65 7.82 -14.52 4.99
C VAL A 65 9.22 -15.02 5.35
N ALA A 66 9.69 -14.75 6.57
CA ALA A 66 10.99 -15.21 7.05
C ALA A 66 11.07 -16.75 7.08
N LEU A 67 10.01 -17.43 7.55
CA LEU A 67 9.95 -18.89 7.54
C LEU A 67 10.00 -19.46 6.13
N LEU A 68 9.28 -18.86 5.16
CA LEU A 68 9.34 -19.30 3.76
C LEU A 68 10.74 -19.17 3.16
N ILE A 69 11.45 -18.06 3.45
CA ILE A 69 12.83 -17.85 3.00
C ILE A 69 13.77 -18.88 3.66
N ILE A 70 13.68 -19.06 4.98
CA ILE A 70 14.51 -20.03 5.72
C ILE A 70 14.25 -21.46 5.22
N GLY A 71 12.98 -21.83 5.02
CA GLY A 71 12.58 -23.13 4.50
C GLY A 71 13.16 -23.41 3.12
N TYR A 72 13.19 -22.41 2.23
CA TYR A 72 13.86 -22.53 0.94
C TYR A 72 15.35 -22.87 1.07
N TRP A 73 16.09 -22.16 1.93
CA TRP A 73 17.53 -22.38 2.11
C TRP A 73 17.88 -23.71 2.79
N ILE A 74 17.00 -24.22 3.67
CA ILE A 74 17.20 -25.47 4.40
C ILE A 74 16.61 -26.68 3.64
N GLY A 75 15.81 -26.44 2.60
CA GLY A 75 15.12 -27.49 1.84
C GLY A 75 13.86 -28.04 2.53
N TRP A 76 13.22 -27.27 3.41
CA TRP A 76 11.94 -27.63 4.02
C TRP A 76 10.77 -27.21 3.12
N ASP A 77 9.83 -28.14 2.90
CA ASP A 77 8.57 -27.81 2.23
C ASP A 77 7.60 -27.09 3.18
N LEU A 78 7.56 -25.76 3.06
CA LEU A 78 6.65 -24.88 3.80
C LEU A 78 5.53 -24.32 2.91
N SER A 79 5.24 -24.98 1.78
CA SER A 79 4.24 -24.51 0.82
C SER A 79 2.85 -24.30 1.43
N TRP A 80 2.50 -25.08 2.45
CA TRP A 80 1.24 -24.96 3.18
C TRP A 80 1.08 -23.62 3.90
N ILE A 81 2.18 -22.95 4.30
CA ILE A 81 2.16 -21.65 4.99
C ILE A 81 1.80 -20.51 4.02
N LYS A 82 1.92 -20.72 2.70
CA LYS A 82 1.56 -19.69 1.70
C LYS A 82 0.08 -19.28 1.81
N ILE A 83 -0.81 -20.21 2.19
CA ILE A 83 -2.25 -19.93 2.37
C ILE A 83 -2.50 -18.96 3.55
N PRO A 84 -2.10 -19.26 4.81
CA PRO A 84 -2.24 -18.30 5.90
C PRO A 84 -1.41 -17.03 5.64
N GLY A 85 -0.26 -17.13 4.97
CA GLY A 85 0.55 -15.99 4.56
C GLY A 85 -0.19 -15.03 3.62
N PHE A 86 -1.00 -15.54 2.70
CA PHE A 86 -1.85 -14.72 1.83
C PHE A 86 -2.87 -13.90 2.62
N PHE A 87 -3.55 -14.50 3.59
CA PHE A 87 -4.49 -13.77 4.45
C PHE A 87 -3.79 -12.73 5.31
N LEU A 88 -2.61 -13.04 5.85
CA LEU A 88 -1.80 -12.10 6.60
C LEU A 88 -1.30 -10.93 5.73
N ALA A 89 -0.91 -11.20 4.48
CA ALA A 89 -0.55 -10.16 3.51
C ALA A 89 -1.74 -9.23 3.23
N PHE A 90 -2.92 -9.80 2.99
CA PHE A 90 -4.15 -9.04 2.79
C PHE A 90 -4.47 -8.15 4.00
N LEU A 91 -4.45 -8.73 5.21
CA LEU A 91 -4.67 -7.98 6.45
C LEU A 91 -3.61 -6.88 6.63
N SER A 92 -2.34 -7.17 6.33
CA SER A 92 -1.25 -6.20 6.41
C SER A 92 -1.42 -5.05 5.40
N ALA A 93 -2.04 -5.30 4.25
CA ALA A 93 -2.36 -4.25 3.29
C ALA A 93 -3.50 -3.35 3.78
N VAL A 94 -4.55 -3.91 4.41
CA VAL A 94 -5.77 -3.15 4.73
C VAL A 94 -5.83 -2.59 6.15
N TYR A 95 -5.04 -3.10 7.11
CA TYR A 95 -5.20 -2.74 8.53
C TYR A 95 -5.04 -1.23 8.79
N THR A 96 -4.18 -0.54 8.03
CA THR A 96 -3.95 0.91 8.14
C THR A 96 -5.23 1.71 7.93
N ALA A 97 -6.13 1.26 7.05
CA ALA A 97 -7.42 1.93 6.86
C ALA A 97 -8.28 1.88 8.12
N PHE A 98 -8.25 0.76 8.85
CA PHE A 98 -8.99 0.62 10.10
C PHE A 98 -8.35 1.42 11.24
N LEU A 99 -7.02 1.54 11.26
CA LEU A 99 -6.31 2.44 12.17
C LEU A 99 -6.74 3.89 11.94
N PHE A 100 -6.78 4.34 10.69
CA PHE A 100 -7.27 5.67 10.30
C PHE A 100 -8.73 5.90 10.68
N ASN A 101 -9.58 4.89 10.53
CA ASN A 101 -10.99 4.99 10.94
C ASN A 101 -11.17 5.18 12.46
N GLN A 102 -10.19 4.83 13.31
CA GLN A 102 -10.25 5.11 14.76
C GLN A 102 -9.98 6.57 15.11
N ALA A 103 -9.32 7.33 14.22
CA ALA A 103 -8.98 8.72 14.45
C ALA A 103 -10.17 9.64 14.14
N LYS A 104 -11.11 9.70 15.10
CA LYS A 104 -12.41 10.38 14.92
C LYS A 104 -12.36 11.87 14.62
N ALA A 105 -11.23 12.52 14.91
CA ALA A 105 -11.05 13.94 14.65
C ALA A 105 -10.83 14.27 13.16
N ARG A 106 -10.67 13.27 12.28
CA ARG A 106 -10.30 13.47 10.87
C ARG A 106 -11.27 12.75 9.95
N ASP A 107 -12.37 13.42 9.59
CA ASP A 107 -13.47 12.82 8.84
C ASP A 107 -13.07 12.13 7.52
N HIS A 108 -12.10 12.67 6.78
CA HIS A 108 -11.66 12.05 5.53
C HIS A 108 -11.08 10.64 5.76
N TRP A 109 -10.37 10.44 6.87
CA TRP A 109 -9.79 9.14 7.23
C TRP A 109 -10.84 8.07 7.54
N GLN A 110 -12.11 8.46 7.72
CA GLN A 110 -13.23 7.55 7.93
C GLN A 110 -13.92 7.12 6.63
N SER A 111 -13.37 7.47 5.47
CA SER A 111 -13.94 7.07 4.19
C SER A 111 -14.08 5.54 4.11
N PRO A 112 -15.26 5.00 3.75
CA PRO A 112 -15.47 3.57 3.62
C PRO A 112 -14.66 2.95 2.46
N LEU A 113 -14.08 3.78 1.57
CA LEU A 113 -13.25 3.34 0.45
C LEU A 113 -11.76 3.25 0.80
N LEU A 114 -11.36 3.70 1.99
CA LEU A 114 -9.95 3.79 2.37
C LEU A 114 -9.22 2.44 2.34
N TRP A 115 -9.89 1.36 2.78
CA TRP A 115 -9.30 0.02 2.73
C TRP A 115 -9.11 -0.47 1.29
N MET A 116 -9.97 -0.06 0.35
CA MET A 116 -9.80 -0.39 -1.07
C MET A 116 -8.57 0.32 -1.64
N HIS A 117 -8.37 1.59 -1.30
CA HIS A 117 -7.17 2.32 -1.71
C HIS A 117 -5.89 1.65 -1.20
N MET A 118 -5.84 1.30 0.08
CA MET A 118 -4.68 0.64 0.67
C MET A 118 -4.39 -0.70 -0.01
N LEU A 119 -5.44 -1.50 -0.27
CA LEU A 119 -5.32 -2.76 -0.98
C LEU A 119 -4.79 -2.56 -2.41
N ILE A 120 -5.39 -1.66 -3.18
CA ILE A 120 -5.03 -1.43 -4.58
C ILE A 120 -3.61 -0.87 -4.69
N HIS A 121 -3.23 0.08 -3.84
CA HIS A 121 -1.87 0.60 -3.81
C HIS A 121 -0.85 -0.50 -3.46
N SER A 122 -1.16 -1.38 -2.50
CA SER A 122 -0.27 -2.50 -2.18
C SER A 122 -0.10 -3.48 -3.35
N LEU A 123 -1.19 -3.78 -4.07
CA LEU A 123 -1.17 -4.64 -5.25
C LEU A 123 -0.43 -3.98 -6.42
N MET A 124 -0.64 -2.68 -6.64
CA MET A 124 0.05 -1.91 -7.68
C MET A 124 1.55 -1.89 -7.41
N ALA A 125 1.97 -1.51 -6.20
CA ALA A 125 3.37 -1.47 -5.82
C ALA A 125 4.01 -2.86 -5.91
N GLY A 126 3.36 -3.90 -5.39
CA GLY A 126 3.84 -5.28 -5.48
C GLY A 126 3.99 -5.76 -6.92
N THR A 127 3.02 -5.43 -7.79
CA THR A 127 3.07 -5.79 -9.21
C THR A 127 4.23 -5.09 -9.92
N VAL A 128 4.46 -3.81 -9.65
CA VAL A 128 5.60 -3.06 -10.20
C VAL A 128 6.92 -3.69 -9.77
N ILE A 129 7.08 -4.04 -8.49
CA ILE A 129 8.31 -4.68 -8.00
C ILE A 129 8.54 -6.03 -8.69
N ILE A 130 7.51 -6.87 -8.84
CA ILE A 130 7.64 -8.16 -9.54
C ILE A 130 8.00 -7.96 -11.02
N LEU A 131 7.43 -6.96 -11.70
CA LEU A 131 7.77 -6.61 -13.09
C LEU A 131 9.23 -6.15 -13.22
N ILE A 132 9.78 -5.47 -12.22
CA ILE A 132 11.19 -5.08 -12.20
C ILE A 132 12.11 -6.31 -12.03
N LEU A 133 11.75 -7.24 -11.13
CA LEU A 133 12.55 -8.43 -10.82
C LEU A 133 12.50 -9.51 -11.93
N GLY A 134 11.31 -9.78 -12.47
CA GLY A 134 11.05 -10.89 -13.40
C GLY A 134 10.61 -10.46 -14.80
N SER A 135 11.09 -9.31 -15.28
CA SER A 135 10.55 -8.57 -16.44
C SER A 135 10.15 -9.37 -17.69
N SER A 136 10.82 -10.47 -18.02
CA SER A 136 10.45 -11.36 -19.14
C SER A 136 9.46 -12.46 -18.76
N GLU A 137 9.52 -12.97 -17.52
CA GLU A 137 8.70 -14.08 -17.03
C GLU A 137 7.28 -13.63 -16.64
N VAL A 138 7.14 -12.35 -16.29
CA VAL A 138 5.92 -11.82 -15.64
C VAL A 138 5.17 -10.80 -16.49
N GLN A 139 5.39 -10.77 -17.81
CA GLN A 139 4.68 -9.85 -18.72
C GLN A 139 3.15 -9.96 -18.62
N GLN A 140 2.62 -11.14 -18.27
CA GLN A 140 1.18 -11.34 -18.05
C GLN A 140 0.61 -10.46 -16.92
N LEU A 141 1.45 -9.99 -15.99
CA LEU A 141 1.05 -9.07 -14.91
C LEU A 141 0.82 -7.63 -15.40
N ILE A 142 1.23 -7.28 -16.62
CA ILE A 142 0.99 -5.94 -17.17
C ILE A 142 -0.52 -5.66 -17.25
N GLY A 143 -1.32 -6.64 -17.68
CA GLY A 143 -2.77 -6.51 -17.73
C GLY A 143 -3.39 -6.29 -16.34
N LEU A 144 -2.85 -6.96 -15.31
CA LEU A 144 -3.25 -6.73 -13.92
C LEU A 144 -2.91 -5.30 -13.48
N LEU A 145 -1.70 -4.82 -13.78
CA LEU A 145 -1.29 -3.46 -13.43
C LEU A 145 -2.17 -2.41 -14.09
N ILE A 146 -2.51 -2.56 -15.38
CA ILE A 146 -3.43 -1.67 -16.10
C ILE A 146 -4.80 -1.65 -15.40
N GLY A 147 -5.34 -2.82 -15.06
CA GLY A 147 -6.62 -2.94 -14.35
C GLY A 147 -6.60 -2.25 -12.98
N LEU A 148 -5.50 -2.44 -12.22
CA LEU A 148 -5.33 -1.82 -10.91
C LEU A 148 -5.18 -0.28 -10.99
N ILE A 149 -4.40 0.25 -11.93
CA ILE A 149 -4.27 1.70 -12.14
C ILE A 149 -5.62 2.29 -12.53
N SER A 150 -6.36 1.63 -13.42
CA SER A 150 -7.69 2.07 -13.86
C SER A 150 -8.67 2.11 -12.69
N LEU A 151 -8.69 1.06 -11.86
CA LEU A 151 -9.51 1.01 -10.66
C LEU A 151 -9.11 2.09 -9.65
N ASN A 152 -7.81 2.33 -9.46
CA ASN A 152 -7.31 3.38 -8.57
C ASN A 152 -7.77 4.76 -9.03
N LEU A 153 -7.68 5.06 -10.33
CA LEU A 153 -8.18 6.30 -10.91
C LEU A 153 -9.67 6.49 -10.65
N ILE A 154 -10.48 5.44 -10.84
CA ILE A 154 -11.92 5.48 -10.55
C ILE A 154 -12.17 5.82 -9.07
N LEU A 155 -11.47 5.14 -8.15
CA LEU A 155 -11.63 5.42 -6.71
C LEU A 155 -11.19 6.84 -6.35
N LEU A 156 -10.06 7.32 -6.87
CA LEU A 156 -9.59 8.69 -6.65
C LEU A 156 -10.61 9.71 -7.18
N MET A 157 -11.25 9.44 -8.33
CA MET A 157 -12.31 10.30 -8.85
C MET A 157 -13.55 10.27 -7.96
N ILE A 158 -13.94 9.11 -7.42
CA ILE A 158 -15.06 9.00 -6.48
C ILE A 158 -14.77 9.83 -5.22
N ASP A 159 -13.60 9.69 -4.61
CA ASP A 159 -13.21 10.43 -3.40
C ASP A 159 -13.21 11.96 -3.64
N ILE A 160 -12.80 12.40 -4.84
CA ILE A 160 -12.72 13.83 -5.16
C ILE A 160 -14.09 14.41 -5.57
N LEU A 161 -14.91 13.65 -6.29
CA LEU A 161 -16.14 14.17 -6.92
C LEU A 161 -17.39 13.96 -6.05
N VAL A 162 -17.46 12.90 -5.26
CA VAL A 162 -18.65 12.62 -4.44
C VAL A 162 -18.76 13.65 -3.29
N PRO A 163 -19.91 14.34 -3.14
CA PRO A 163 -20.10 15.30 -2.07
C PRO A 163 -20.09 14.65 -0.69
N HIS A 164 -19.27 15.20 0.22
CA HIS A 164 -19.17 14.74 1.59
C HIS A 164 -20.02 15.60 2.54
N ARG A 165 -20.67 14.93 3.52
CA ARG A 165 -21.64 15.57 4.42
C ARG A 165 -21.01 16.49 5.45
N SER A 166 -19.79 16.21 5.92
CA SER A 166 -19.15 17.02 6.96
C SER A 166 -18.42 18.24 6.41
N ILE A 167 -18.34 19.29 7.23
CA ILE A 167 -17.68 20.56 6.87
C ILE A 167 -16.17 20.33 6.73
N ASP A 168 -15.58 19.55 7.63
CA ASP A 168 -14.12 19.32 7.65
C ASP A 168 -13.65 18.50 6.47
N ASN A 169 -14.44 17.50 6.04
CA ASN A 169 -14.12 16.78 4.83
C ASN A 169 -14.27 17.65 3.58
N ARG A 170 -15.29 18.52 3.51
CA ARG A 170 -15.39 19.51 2.41
C ARG A 170 -14.20 20.46 2.36
N LYS A 171 -13.72 20.95 3.51
CA LYS A 171 -12.50 21.78 3.59
C LYS A 171 -11.28 21.00 3.10
N THR A 172 -11.17 19.72 3.48
CA THR A 172 -10.08 18.84 3.05
C THR A 172 -10.09 18.68 1.52
N ILE A 173 -11.23 18.34 0.93
CA ILE A 173 -11.38 18.20 -0.52
C ILE A 173 -11.12 19.53 -1.25
N PHE A 174 -11.52 20.67 -0.66
CA PHE A 174 -11.17 21.98 -1.20
C PHE A 174 -9.64 22.19 -1.24
N MET A 175 -8.93 21.84 -0.16
CA MET A 175 -7.47 21.93 -0.11
C MET A 175 -6.80 21.04 -1.15
N MET A 176 -7.36 19.86 -1.43
CA MET A 176 -6.87 18.95 -2.49
C MET A 176 -7.17 19.47 -3.91
N LYS A 177 -8.33 20.11 -4.12
CA LYS A 177 -8.76 20.57 -5.46
C LYS A 177 -8.22 21.93 -5.87
N ARG A 178 -8.02 22.85 -4.93
CA ARG A 178 -7.70 24.25 -5.20
C ARG A 178 -6.82 24.93 -4.15
N GLY A 179 -6.60 24.29 -3.00
CA GLY A 179 -5.78 24.86 -1.93
C GLY A 179 -4.35 24.37 -1.97
N TYR A 180 -3.72 24.33 -0.79
CA TYR A 180 -2.31 23.98 -0.63
C TYR A 180 -1.98 22.65 -1.32
N PHE A 181 -2.74 21.58 -1.10
CA PHE A 181 -2.42 20.26 -1.63
C PHE A 181 -2.72 20.04 -3.13
N PHE A 182 -3.13 21.07 -3.87
CA PHE A 182 -3.54 20.95 -5.27
C PHE A 182 -2.46 20.36 -6.18
N LEU A 183 -1.23 20.90 -6.12
CA LEU A 183 -0.14 20.45 -6.98
C LEU A 183 0.22 18.98 -6.73
N TRP A 184 0.24 18.56 -5.46
CA TRP A 184 0.53 17.18 -5.08
C TRP A 184 -0.57 16.21 -5.50
N SER A 185 -1.84 16.60 -5.31
CA SER A 185 -2.99 15.78 -5.69
C SER A 185 -3.04 15.58 -7.21
N THR A 186 -2.89 16.66 -7.96
CA THR A 186 -2.90 16.62 -9.43
C THR A 186 -1.69 15.90 -10.00
N ALA A 187 -0.49 16.11 -9.45
CA ALA A 187 0.70 15.36 -9.86
C ALA A 187 0.54 13.86 -9.61
N GLY A 188 0.00 13.46 -8.46
CA GLY A 188 -0.27 12.05 -8.15
C GLY A 188 -1.25 11.40 -9.14
N ILE A 189 -2.29 12.11 -9.56
CA ILE A 189 -3.28 11.61 -10.53
C ILE A 189 -2.70 11.58 -11.95
N LEU A 190 -2.11 12.70 -12.39
CA LEU A 190 -1.66 12.85 -13.78
C LEU A 190 -0.34 12.12 -14.03
N ILE A 191 0.70 12.45 -13.29
CA ILE A 191 2.04 11.88 -13.47
C ILE A 191 2.09 10.47 -12.90
N GLY A 192 1.42 10.25 -11.77
CA GLY A 192 1.48 9.00 -11.04
C GLY A 192 0.56 7.88 -11.52
N ASN A 193 -0.50 8.19 -12.26
CA ASN A 193 -1.48 7.19 -12.69
C ASN A 193 -1.83 7.31 -14.18
N LEU A 194 -2.26 8.49 -14.64
CA LEU A 194 -2.69 8.67 -16.03
C LEU A 194 -1.54 8.51 -17.04
N LEU A 195 -0.40 9.15 -16.78
CA LEU A 195 0.80 9.04 -17.61
C LEU A 195 1.30 7.59 -17.73
N PRO A 196 1.58 6.85 -16.64
CA PRO A 196 2.05 5.47 -16.76
C PRO A 196 1.01 4.54 -17.40
N LEU A 197 -0.29 4.79 -17.20
CA LEU A 197 -1.34 4.06 -17.91
C LEU A 197 -1.23 4.23 -19.43
N LEU A 198 -1.07 5.47 -19.90
CA LEU A 198 -0.91 5.78 -21.32
C LEU A 198 0.39 5.20 -21.88
N MET A 199 1.50 5.24 -21.11
CA MET A 199 2.78 4.66 -21.51
C MET A 199 2.66 3.15 -21.76
N ILE A 200 2.08 2.42 -20.80
CA ILE A 200 1.96 0.95 -20.88
C ILE A 200 0.98 0.52 -21.99
N VAL A 201 -0.12 1.25 -22.19
CA VAL A 201 -1.09 0.95 -23.25
C VAL A 201 -0.53 1.27 -24.63
N GLY A 202 0.30 2.30 -24.76
CA GLY A 202 0.92 2.69 -26.03
C GLY A 202 2.09 1.78 -26.44
N ASP A 203 2.91 1.35 -25.49
CA ASP A 203 4.03 0.44 -25.72
C ASP A 203 4.35 -0.38 -24.45
N TYR A 204 4.28 -1.70 -24.55
CA TYR A 204 4.57 -2.64 -23.46
C TYR A 204 6.00 -3.19 -23.50
N GLY A 205 6.93 -2.51 -24.19
CA GLY A 205 8.35 -2.77 -24.10
C GLY A 205 8.88 -2.73 -22.66
N THR A 206 9.86 -3.58 -22.35
CA THR A 206 10.41 -3.72 -20.99
C THR A 206 10.91 -2.41 -20.38
N PRO A 207 11.69 -1.56 -21.08
CA PRO A 207 12.17 -0.30 -20.50
C PRO A 207 11.05 0.67 -20.16
N ILE A 208 10.03 0.76 -21.03
CA ILE A 208 8.88 1.65 -20.85
C ILE A 208 8.02 1.19 -19.69
N THR A 209 7.80 -0.12 -19.58
CA THR A 209 7.03 -0.72 -18.47
C THR A 209 7.71 -0.46 -17.11
N ILE A 210 9.04 -0.57 -17.04
CA ILE A 210 9.80 -0.26 -15.81
C ILE A 210 9.65 1.23 -15.46
N LEU A 211 9.85 2.12 -16.44
CA LEU A 211 9.73 3.56 -16.22
C LEU A 211 8.31 3.95 -15.78
N ALA A 212 7.28 3.38 -16.42
CA ALA A 212 5.89 3.56 -16.02
C ALA A 212 5.65 3.04 -14.59
N GLY A 213 6.22 1.89 -14.23
CA GLY A 213 6.17 1.37 -12.86
C GLY A 213 6.75 2.34 -11.82
N LEU A 214 7.87 3.00 -12.12
CA LEU A 214 8.45 4.01 -11.23
C LEU A 214 7.52 5.22 -11.06
N PHE A 215 6.86 5.67 -12.14
CA PHE A 215 5.83 6.72 -12.04
C PHE A 215 4.63 6.27 -11.20
N VAL A 216 4.21 4.99 -11.30
CA VAL A 216 3.16 4.42 -10.44
C VAL A 216 3.55 4.50 -8.97
N LEU A 217 4.77 4.12 -8.60
CA LEU A 217 5.26 4.21 -7.21
C LEU A 217 5.28 5.66 -6.71
N LEU A 218 5.72 6.61 -7.55
CA LEU A 218 5.66 8.03 -7.24
C LEU A 218 4.21 8.52 -7.05
N GLY A 219 3.29 8.04 -7.87
CA GLY A 219 1.86 8.33 -7.77
C GLY A 219 1.24 7.86 -6.45
N ILE A 220 1.57 6.63 -6.04
CA ILE A 220 1.16 6.09 -4.75
C ILE A 220 1.68 6.98 -3.62
N PHE A 221 2.97 7.33 -3.64
CA PHE A 221 3.56 8.22 -2.64
C PHE A 221 2.85 9.57 -2.55
N LEU A 222 2.63 10.25 -3.68
CA LEU A 222 1.98 11.56 -3.72
C LEU A 222 0.53 11.52 -3.25
N THR A 223 -0.22 10.50 -3.67
CA THR A 223 -1.64 10.35 -3.28
C THR A 223 -1.79 9.99 -1.81
N GLU A 224 -0.93 9.12 -1.25
CA GLU A 224 -0.91 8.84 0.19
C GLU A 224 -0.46 10.05 1.02
N TYR A 225 0.56 10.78 0.55
CA TYR A 225 0.99 12.02 1.20
C TYR A 225 -0.19 13.00 1.34
N VAL A 226 -0.91 13.26 0.25
CA VAL A 226 -2.07 14.14 0.28
C VAL A 226 -3.17 13.60 1.19
N ARG A 227 -3.44 12.29 1.15
CA ARG A 227 -4.47 11.64 1.98
C ARG A 227 -4.18 11.72 3.47
N VAL A 228 -2.92 11.61 3.87
CA VAL A 228 -2.52 11.68 5.28
C VAL A 228 -2.47 13.14 5.75
N TYR A 229 -1.85 14.04 4.99
CA TYR A 229 -1.59 15.40 5.50
C TYR A 229 -2.75 16.38 5.28
N ALA A 230 -3.55 16.24 4.22
CA ALA A 230 -4.64 17.19 3.96
C ALA A 230 -5.70 17.25 5.08
N PRO A 231 -6.12 16.12 5.69
CA PRO A 231 -7.05 16.17 6.81
C PRO A 231 -6.44 16.79 8.08
N GLN A 232 -5.11 16.72 8.26
CA GLN A 232 -4.42 17.19 9.47
C GLN A 232 -4.38 18.70 9.60
N ILE A 233 -4.30 19.42 8.47
CA ILE A 233 -4.24 20.89 8.44
C ILE A 233 -5.60 21.55 8.68
N VAL A 234 -6.70 20.81 8.56
CA VAL A 234 -8.03 21.33 8.83
C VAL A 234 -8.19 21.51 10.34
N SER A 235 -8.54 22.73 10.77
CA SER A 235 -8.79 23.05 12.18
C SER A 235 -9.92 22.17 12.73
N LEU A 236 -9.67 21.53 13.87
CA LEU A 236 -10.71 20.78 14.59
C LEU A 236 -11.74 21.80 15.14
N SER A 237 -13.01 21.63 14.80
CA SER A 237 -14.12 22.46 15.30
C SER A 237 -14.72 21.90 16.59
#